data_AF-A0A520JIG3-F1
#
_entry.id   AF-A0A520JIG3-F1
#
_cell.length_a   1.000
_cell.length_b   1.000
_cell.length_c   1.000
_cell.angle_alpha   90.00
_cell.angle_beta   90.00
_cell.angle_gamma   90.00
#
_symmetry.space_group_name_H-M   'P 1'
#
loop_
_entity.id
_entity.type
_entity.pdbx_description
1 polymer ?
#
loop_
_entity_poly.entity_id
_entity_poly.type
_entity_poly.pdbx_seq_one_letter_code
_entity_poly.pdbx_strand_id
1 'polypeptide(L)'
;MMDGIADMALRHGDRRARAYERNEPVIRCIQDAITAYRRDGGDRDGRPTIGALIAACSASGLTAARGGPVTRYTICQALKLTGLS
;
A
#
# COMPACT_ATOMS: atom_id res chain seq x y z
N MET A 1 -9.83 10.11 14.94
CA MET A 1 -9.01 9.51 13.88
C MET A 1 -9.80 9.40 12.56
N MET A 2 -10.45 10.47 12.09
CA MET A 2 -11.30 10.48 10.88
C MET A 2 -11.06 11.77 10.07
N ASP A 3 -9.81 12.01 9.62
CA ASP A 3 -9.47 13.21 8.82
C ASP A 3 -8.78 12.90 7.48
N GLY A 4 -8.24 11.69 7.28
CA GLY A 4 -7.52 11.37 6.04
C GLY A 4 -8.43 11.11 4.83
N ILE A 5 -9.62 10.54 5.04
CA ILE A 5 -10.50 10.05 3.97
C ILE A 5 -11.33 11.20 3.38
N ALA A 6 -11.82 12.11 4.23
CA ALA A 6 -12.61 13.26 3.80
C ALA A 6 -11.77 14.26 2.96
N ASP A 7 -10.54 14.55 3.37
CA ASP A 7 -9.62 15.43 2.62
C ASP A 7 -9.23 14.81 1.25
N MET A 8 -9.16 13.48 1.18
CA MET A 8 -8.83 12.76 -0.06
C MET A 8 -10.02 12.67 -1.04
N ALA A 9 -11.25 12.56 -0.54
CA ALA A 9 -12.47 12.64 -1.36
C ALA A 9 -12.62 14.02 -2.04
N LEU A 10 -12.30 15.09 -1.32
CA LEU A 10 -12.33 16.46 -1.82
C LEU A 10 -11.29 16.72 -2.93
N ARG A 11 -10.11 16.08 -2.88
CA ARG A 11 -9.01 16.29 -3.85
C ARG A 11 -9.03 15.35 -5.06
N HIS A 12 -9.65 14.17 -4.92
CA HIS A 12 -9.52 13.09 -5.90
C HIS A 12 -10.83 12.40 -6.31
N GLY A 13 -11.96 12.80 -5.72
CA GLY A 13 -13.29 12.26 -5.99
C GLY A 13 -13.60 10.95 -5.25
N ASP A 14 -14.89 10.70 -4.97
CA ASP A 14 -15.41 9.57 -4.17
C ASP A 14 -14.89 8.20 -4.59
N ARG A 15 -14.68 8.01 -5.89
CA ARG A 15 -14.21 6.73 -6.44
C ARG A 15 -12.78 6.41 -6.00
N ARG A 16 -11.92 7.43 -5.92
CA ARG A 16 -10.51 7.27 -5.52
C ARG A 16 -10.41 7.18 -3.99
N ALA A 17 -11.22 7.93 -3.25
CA ALA A 17 -11.30 7.80 -1.79
C ALA A 17 -11.71 6.39 -1.35
N ARG A 18 -12.75 5.80 -1.95
CA ARG A 18 -13.16 4.41 -1.68
C ARG A 18 -12.11 3.38 -2.09
N ALA A 19 -11.36 3.64 -3.16
CA ALA A 19 -10.26 2.77 -3.57
C ALA A 19 -9.11 2.83 -2.55
N TYR A 20 -8.85 4.00 -1.98
CA TYR A 20 -7.90 4.20 -0.90
C TYR A 20 -8.32 3.47 0.37
N GLU A 21 -9.54 3.68 0.87
CA GLU A 21 -10.06 2.97 2.07
C GLU A 21 -9.90 1.45 1.94
N ARG A 22 -10.30 0.90 0.79
CA ARG A 22 -10.23 -0.55 0.53
C ARG A 22 -8.80 -1.09 0.51
N ASN A 23 -7.84 -0.27 0.11
CA ASN A 23 -6.43 -0.66 0.00
C ASN A 23 -5.59 -0.16 1.17
N GLU A 24 -6.16 0.58 2.12
CA GLU A 24 -5.44 1.18 3.25
C GLU A 24 -4.55 0.18 4.00
N PRO A 25 -5.01 -1.05 4.33
CA PRO A 25 -4.16 -2.01 5.04
C PRO A 25 -2.91 -2.41 4.23
N VAL A 26 -3.07 -2.58 2.91
CA VAL A 26 -1.98 -2.92 2.00
C VAL A 26 -1.05 -1.72 1.81
N ILE A 27 -1.60 -0.52 1.68
CA ILE A 27 -0.83 0.73 1.56
C ILE A 27 0.05 0.91 2.80
N ARG A 28 -0.50 0.72 4.00
CA ARG A 28 0.27 0.85 5.25
C ARG A 28 1.36 -0.21 5.35
N CYS A 29 1.05 -1.47 5.04
CA CYS A 29 2.06 -2.52 4.97
C CYS A 29 3.21 -2.20 4.00
N ILE A 30 2.90 -1.67 2.82
CA ILE A 30 3.91 -1.26 1.85
C ILE A 30 4.81 -0.15 2.42
N GLN A 31 4.23 0.84 3.10
CA GLN A 31 4.99 1.94 3.71
C GLN A 31 5.92 1.44 4.82
N ASP A 32 5.42 0.53 5.66
CA ASP A 32 6.21 -0.10 6.72
C ASP A 32 7.35 -0.93 6.14
N ALA A 33 7.08 -1.72 5.09
CA ALA A 33 8.09 -2.53 4.41
C ALA A 33 9.17 -1.67 3.72
N ILE A 34 8.81 -0.54 3.11
CA ILE A 34 9.78 0.41 2.54
C ILE A 34 10.63 1.04 3.65
N THR A 35 10.00 1.42 4.77
CA THR A 35 10.69 2.02 5.91
C THR A 35 11.68 1.04 6.53
N ALA A 36 11.28 -0.23 6.72
CA ALA A 36 12.15 -1.29 7.20
C ALA A 36 13.33 -1.53 6.24
N TYR A 37 13.06 -1.67 4.93
CA TYR A 37 14.10 -1.85 3.92
C TYR A 37 15.17 -0.75 3.94
N ARG A 38 14.76 0.51 4.09
CA ARG A 38 15.68 1.65 4.20
C ARG A 38 16.46 1.68 5.51
N ARG A 39 15.87 1.19 6.61
CA ARG A 39 16.53 1.08 7.92
C ARG A 39 17.58 -0.03 7.92
N ASP A 40 17.30 -1.15 7.28
CA ASP A 40 18.15 -2.34 7.26
C ASP A 40 19.36 -2.21 6.31
N GLY A 41 19.64 -1.00 5.80
CA GLY A 41 20.76 -0.73 4.91
C GLY A 41 20.46 -0.97 3.44
N GLY A 42 19.19 -1.18 3.08
CA GLY A 42 18.75 -1.01 1.70
C GLY A 42 19.05 0.40 1.21
N ASP A 43 19.20 0.54 -0.10
CA ASP A 43 19.42 1.84 -0.75
C ASP A 43 18.39 2.87 -0.22
N ARG A 44 18.89 4.04 0.23
CA ARG A 44 18.07 5.08 0.88
C ARG A 44 16.92 5.56 -0.01
N ASP A 45 17.14 5.54 -1.32
CA ASP A 45 16.15 5.87 -2.34
C ASP A 45 15.50 4.62 -2.97
N GLY A 46 16.16 3.48 -2.76
CA GLY A 46 15.70 2.18 -3.19
C GLY A 46 14.42 1.72 -2.52
N ARG A 47 13.88 0.68 -3.14
CA ARG A 47 12.57 0.14 -2.82
C ARG A 47 12.61 -1.38 -2.84
N PRO A 48 11.89 -2.06 -1.92
CA PRO A 48 11.76 -3.50 -2.00
C PRO A 48 11.12 -3.89 -3.34
N THR A 49 11.53 -5.04 -3.87
CA THR A 49 10.90 -5.61 -5.05
C THR A 49 9.42 -5.90 -4.79
N ILE A 50 8.61 -5.99 -5.84
CA ILE A 50 7.19 -6.37 -5.70
C ILE A 50 7.06 -7.73 -4.98
N GLY A 51 7.95 -8.68 -5.25
CA GLY A 51 7.96 -9.98 -4.56
C GLY A 51 8.17 -9.83 -3.05
N ALA A 52 9.11 -9.00 -2.63
CA ALA A 52 9.35 -8.71 -1.21
C ALA A 52 8.14 -8.03 -0.54
N LEU A 53 7.47 -7.11 -1.24
CA LEU A 53 6.25 -6.46 -0.75
C LEU A 53 5.08 -7.44 -0.59
N ILE A 54 4.90 -8.36 -1.56
CA ILE A 54 3.89 -9.43 -1.45
C ILE A 54 4.20 -10.32 -0.24
N ALA A 55 5.45 -10.74 -0.08
CA ALA A 55 5.86 -11.59 1.03
C ALA A 55 5.63 -10.90 2.39
N ALA A 56 6.02 -9.63 2.54
CA ALA A 56 5.81 -8.86 3.76
C ALA A 56 4.33 -8.72 4.13
N CYS A 57 3.48 -8.37 3.16
CA CYS A 57 2.05 -8.20 3.43
C CYS A 57 1.33 -9.53 3.64
N SER A 58 1.74 -10.59 2.94
CA SER A 58 1.22 -11.94 3.18
C SER A 58 1.63 -12.49 4.54
N ALA A 59 2.88 -12.26 4.97
CA ALA A 59 3.37 -12.67 6.29
C ALA A 59 2.65 -11.93 7.43
N SER A 60 2.18 -10.71 7.16
CA SER A 60 1.34 -9.93 8.08
C SER A 60 -0.14 -10.38 8.09
N GLY A 61 -0.50 -11.43 7.36
CA GLY A 61 -1.86 -11.95 7.29
C GLY A 61 -2.84 -11.09 6.49
N LEU A 62 -2.34 -10.14 5.68
CA LEU A 62 -3.22 -9.27 4.89
C LEU A 62 -3.82 -9.99 3.69
N THR A 63 -5.05 -9.62 3.38
CA THR A 63 -5.78 -10.06 2.18
C THR A 63 -6.05 -8.89 1.24
N ALA A 64 -6.28 -9.18 -0.03
CA ALA A 64 -6.70 -8.16 -0.99
C ALA A 64 -8.08 -7.59 -0.63
N ALA A 65 -8.38 -6.37 -1.12
CA ALA A 65 -9.62 -5.65 -0.87
C ALA A 65 -10.92 -6.40 -1.25
N ARG A 66 -10.85 -7.38 -2.16
CA ARG A 66 -11.99 -8.21 -2.58
C ARG A 66 -11.99 -9.61 -1.95
N GLY A 67 -11.16 -9.82 -0.94
CA GLY A 67 -10.82 -11.16 -0.44
C GLY A 67 -9.75 -11.84 -1.29
N GLY A 68 -9.11 -12.86 -0.72
CA GLY A 68 -8.04 -13.62 -1.37
C GLY A 68 -6.63 -13.05 -1.11
N PRO A 69 -5.60 -13.71 -1.67
CA PRO A 69 -4.21 -13.39 -1.36
C PRO A 69 -3.80 -12.01 -1.90
N VAL A 70 -2.83 -11.38 -1.23
CA VAL A 70 -2.14 -10.21 -1.77
C VAL A 70 -1.33 -10.65 -2.99
N THR A 71 -1.60 -10.02 -4.14
CA THR A 71 -0.91 -10.34 -5.40
C THR A 71 -0.12 -9.13 -5.91
N ARG A 72 0.65 -9.35 -6.98
CA ARG A 72 1.29 -8.26 -7.74
C ARG A 72 0.29 -7.18 -8.13
N TYR A 73 -0.92 -7.55 -8.55
CA TYR A 73 -1.96 -6.60 -8.91
C TYR A 73 -2.36 -5.72 -7.72
N THR A 74 -2.59 -6.32 -6.54
CA THR A 74 -2.92 -5.62 -5.29
C THR A 74 -1.83 -4.61 -4.92
N ILE A 75 -0.57 -5.04 -4.96
CA ILE A 75 0.58 -4.16 -4.70
C ILE A 75 0.64 -3.04 -5.74
N CYS A 76 0.65 -3.33 -7.04
CA CYS A 76 0.68 -2.30 -8.08
C CYS A 76 -0.47 -1.29 -7.97
N GLN A 77 -1.68 -1.75 -7.61
CA GLN A 77 -2.81 -0.86 -7.40
C GLN A 77 -2.59 0.07 -6.20
N ALA A 78 -2.14 -0.46 -5.07
CA ALA A 78 -1.81 0.33 -3.89
C ALA A 78 -0.75 1.40 -4.20
N LEU A 79 0.26 1.06 -5.01
CA LEU A 79 1.33 2.01 -5.40
C LEU A 79 0.86 3.13 -6.31
N LYS A 80 -0.02 2.82 -7.25
CA LYS A 80 -0.65 3.83 -8.11
C LYS A 80 -1.52 4.79 -7.29
N LEU A 81 -2.18 4.28 -6.25
CA LEU A 81 -2.96 5.13 -5.36
C LEU A 81 -2.04 6.13 -4.66
N THR A 82 -0.93 5.65 -4.07
CA THR A 82 0.05 6.46 -3.32
C THR A 82 0.99 7.33 -4.18
N GLY A 83 0.91 7.26 -5.51
CA GLY A 83 1.81 8.02 -6.41
C GLY A 83 3.25 7.50 -6.44
N LEU A 84 3.46 6.22 -6.11
CA LEU A 84 4.78 5.56 -6.07
C LEU A 84 5.01 4.64 -7.29
N SER A 85 4.22 4.81 -8.36
CA SER A 85 4.25 4.03 -9.60
C SER A 85 4.31 4.94 -10.81
#